data_AF-A0A250VU46-F1
#
_entry.id   AF-A0A250VU46-F1
#
_cell.length_a   1.000
_cell.length_b   1.000
_cell.length_c   1.000
_cell.angle_alpha   90.00
_cell.angle_beta   90.00
_cell.angle_gamma   90.00
#
_symmetry.space_group_name_H-M   'P 1'
#
loop_
_entity.id
_entity.type
_entity.pdbx_description
1 polymer ?
#
loop_
_entity_poly.entity_id
_entity_poly.type
_entity_poly.pdbx_seq_one_letter_code
_entity_poly.pdbx_strand_id
1 'polypeptide(L)'
;MTSAPVHVTRKRPTVAVLGTGITGSGMARSLLRTGLGVRVWNRTQSKAAPLAADGATVTETAEEAVRGADVIVTMLNDGLSVAAALTAAASGVHGGQILLQSSTVGPDATADLAQRAADLGLVGLYAAHLAGQNVAYGGYAGERRAFGGVGGVGAPVRPRRGRARQARGAGGEGVLG
;
A
#
# COMPACT_ATOMS: atom_id res chain seq x y z
N MET A 1 15.89 35.83 6.23
CA MET A 1 16.20 34.57 6.92
C MET A 1 15.93 33.42 5.96
N THR A 2 16.94 32.97 5.23
CA THR A 2 16.81 31.87 4.26
C THR A 2 16.85 30.56 5.04
N SER A 3 15.75 29.81 5.04
CA SER A 3 15.69 28.46 5.61
C SER A 3 16.65 27.57 4.83
N ALA A 4 17.59 26.92 5.52
CA ALA A 4 18.51 25.97 4.92
C ALA A 4 17.69 24.77 4.36
N PRO A 5 18.05 24.23 3.19
CA PRO A 5 17.37 23.07 2.63
C PRO A 5 17.52 21.89 3.59
N VAL A 6 16.39 21.38 4.09
CA VAL A 6 16.35 20.14 4.88
C VAL A 6 16.77 19.00 3.96
N HIS A 7 17.99 18.51 4.14
CA HIS A 7 18.45 17.28 3.51
C HIS A 7 17.73 16.10 4.18
N VAL A 8 16.66 15.62 3.55
CA VAL A 8 16.07 14.33 3.93
C VAL A 8 16.92 13.24 3.26
N THR A 9 17.89 12.69 3.97
CA THR A 9 18.54 11.44 3.57
C THR A 9 17.51 10.32 3.68
N ARG A 10 16.82 10.03 2.58
CA ARG A 10 15.88 8.90 2.55
C ARG A 10 16.68 7.59 2.55
N LYS A 11 16.73 6.94 3.71
CA LYS A 11 17.11 5.53 3.81
C LYS A 11 16.28 4.74 2.79
N ARG A 12 16.94 3.86 2.02
CA ARG A 12 16.23 3.01 1.05
C ARG A 12 15.28 2.07 1.81
N PRO A 13 13.99 1.99 1.41
CA PRO A 13 13.05 1.11 2.07
C PRO A 13 13.50 -0.35 2.03
N THR A 14 13.19 -1.09 3.10
CA THR A 14 13.29 -2.54 3.16
C THR A 14 11.93 -3.16 2.87
N VAL A 15 11.88 -4.12 1.96
CA VAL A 15 10.65 -4.79 1.54
C VAL A 15 10.67 -6.25 1.98
N ALA A 16 9.66 -6.68 2.71
CA ALA A 16 9.42 -8.08 3.02
C ALA A 16 8.44 -8.67 2.00
N VAL A 17 8.83 -9.75 1.31
CA VAL A 17 7.96 -10.47 0.37
C VAL A 17 7.55 -11.80 1.00
N LEU A 18 6.28 -11.93 1.34
CA LEU A 18 5.66 -13.15 1.86
C LEU A 18 4.98 -13.89 0.72
N GLY A 19 5.55 -15.03 0.34
CA GLY A 19 5.13 -15.81 -0.82
C GLY A 19 6.10 -15.64 -1.99
N THR A 20 6.87 -16.70 -2.26
CA THR A 20 7.91 -16.72 -3.30
C THR A 20 7.61 -17.77 -4.36
N GLY A 21 6.34 -17.89 -4.76
CA GLY A 21 5.96 -18.65 -5.96
C GLY A 21 6.53 -18.01 -7.25
N ILE A 22 6.03 -18.42 -8.41
CA ILE A 22 6.50 -17.89 -9.72
C ILE A 22 6.44 -16.36 -9.73
N THR A 23 5.26 -15.79 -9.42
CA THR A 23 5.03 -14.34 -9.42
C THR A 23 5.80 -13.64 -8.30
N GLY A 24 5.76 -14.18 -7.08
CA GLY A 24 6.43 -13.58 -5.92
C GLY A 24 7.95 -13.53 -6.07
N SER A 25 8.56 -14.58 -6.63
CA SER A 25 9.99 -14.61 -6.94
C SER A 25 10.38 -13.59 -8.02
N GLY A 26 9.56 -13.44 -9.08
CA GLY A 26 9.77 -12.41 -10.10
C GLY A 26 9.71 -11.00 -9.52
N MET A 27 8.76 -10.76 -8.60
CA MET A 27 8.61 -9.50 -7.90
C MET A 27 9.82 -9.19 -6.99
N ALA A 28 10.25 -10.17 -6.18
CA ALA A 28 11.43 -10.02 -5.32
C ALA A 28 12.68 -9.64 -6.12
N ARG A 29 12.95 -10.33 -7.25
CA ARG A 29 14.05 -9.99 -8.16
C ARG A 29 13.91 -8.59 -8.74
N SER A 30 12.69 -8.17 -9.09
CA SER A 30 12.46 -6.83 -9.60
C SER A 30 12.77 -5.76 -8.57
N LEU A 31 12.37 -5.98 -7.31
CA LEU A 31 12.70 -5.08 -6.21
C LEU A 31 14.21 -5.03 -5.97
N LEU A 32 14.90 -6.18 -5.97
CA LEU A 32 16.35 -6.26 -5.82
C LEU A 32 17.10 -5.47 -6.90
N ARG A 33 16.66 -5.53 -8.17
CA ARG A 33 17.27 -4.74 -9.27
C ARG A 33 17.19 -3.23 -9.06
N THR A 34 16.28 -2.74 -8.24
CA THR A 34 16.19 -1.30 -7.88
C THR A 34 17.16 -0.91 -6.75
N GLY A 35 17.88 -1.88 -6.17
CA GLY A 35 18.77 -1.69 -5.04
C GLY A 35 18.06 -1.50 -3.70
N LEU A 36 16.84 -2.03 -3.56
CA LEU A 36 16.13 -2.10 -2.28
C LEU A 36 16.64 -3.29 -1.45
N GLY A 37 16.60 -3.16 -0.12
CA GLY A 37 16.77 -4.32 0.75
C GLY A 37 15.53 -5.21 0.64
N VAL A 38 15.69 -6.47 0.26
CA VAL A 38 14.56 -7.40 0.12
C VAL A 38 14.75 -8.59 1.04
N ARG A 39 13.75 -8.82 1.88
CA ARG A 39 13.63 -10.02 2.72
C ARG A 39 12.54 -10.90 2.16
N VAL A 40 12.76 -12.20 2.14
CA VAL A 40 11.82 -13.14 1.53
C VAL A 40 11.52 -14.28 2.48
N TRP A 41 10.24 -14.65 2.51
CA TRP A 41 9.78 -15.80 3.25
C TRP A 41 8.72 -16.55 2.46
N ASN A 42 8.71 -17.87 2.60
CA ASN A 42 7.65 -18.70 2.08
C ASN A 42 7.45 -19.92 2.99
N ARG A 43 6.19 -20.33 3.22
CA ARG A 43 5.86 -21.52 4.03
C ARG A 43 6.68 -22.76 3.66
N THR A 44 6.94 -22.94 2.35
CA THR A 44 7.88 -23.94 1.85
C THR A 44 9.23 -23.26 1.57
N GLN A 45 10.21 -23.48 2.45
CA GLN A 45 11.50 -22.76 2.40
C GLN A 45 12.30 -22.96 1.11
N SER A 46 12.19 -24.13 0.48
CA SER A 46 12.86 -24.40 -0.81
C SER A 46 12.42 -23.47 -1.94
N LYS A 47 11.26 -22.80 -1.82
CA LYS A 47 10.81 -21.78 -2.79
C LYS A 47 11.46 -20.41 -2.57
N ALA A 48 11.93 -20.12 -1.36
CA ALA A 48 12.58 -18.85 -1.04
C ALA A 48 14.10 -18.93 -1.19
N ALA A 49 14.69 -20.10 -0.87
CA ALA A 49 16.13 -20.33 -0.89
C ALA A 49 16.87 -19.87 -2.17
N PRO A 50 16.35 -20.08 -3.40
CA PRO A 50 17.05 -19.65 -4.60
C PRO A 50 17.25 -18.13 -4.71
N LEU A 51 16.41 -17.33 -4.04
CA LEU A 51 16.50 -15.86 -4.07
C LEU A 51 17.70 -15.32 -3.28
N ALA A 52 18.32 -16.14 -2.42
CA ALA A 52 19.57 -15.77 -1.75
C ALA A 52 20.68 -15.45 -2.77
N ALA A 53 20.78 -16.25 -3.84
CA ALA A 53 21.75 -16.02 -4.92
C ALA A 53 21.48 -14.73 -5.70
N ASP A 54 20.23 -14.25 -5.70
CA ASP A 54 19.84 -12.97 -6.31
C ASP A 54 20.07 -11.76 -5.38
N GLY A 55 20.49 -11.99 -4.13
CA GLY A 55 20.75 -10.96 -3.12
C GLY A 55 19.62 -10.72 -2.12
N ALA A 56 18.57 -11.56 -2.10
CA ALA A 56 17.55 -11.49 -1.05
C ALA A 56 18.08 -12.01 0.28
N THR A 57 17.63 -11.43 1.38
CA THR A 57 17.73 -12.07 2.70
C THR A 57 16.60 -13.07 2.87
N VAL A 58 16.91 -14.37 2.82
CA VAL A 58 15.93 -15.43 3.10
C VAL A 58 15.78 -15.55 4.61
N THR A 59 14.55 -15.46 5.12
CA THR A 59 14.26 -15.60 6.55
C THR A 59 13.61 -16.94 6.86
N GLU A 60 13.70 -17.40 8.11
CA GLU A 60 13.12 -18.68 8.54
C GLU A 60 11.63 -18.54 8.86
N THR A 61 11.27 -17.40 9.43
CA THR A 61 9.90 -17.09 9.82
C THR A 61 9.35 -15.88 9.08
N ALA A 62 8.02 -15.81 8.97
CA ALA A 62 7.33 -14.63 8.45
C ALA A 62 7.55 -13.41 9.36
N GLU A 63 7.60 -13.65 10.67
CA GLU A 63 7.93 -12.67 11.70
C GLU A 63 9.28 -11.97 11.44
N GLU A 64 10.33 -12.74 11.18
CA GLU A 64 11.65 -12.22 10.83
C GLU A 64 11.64 -11.40 9.55
N ALA A 65 10.90 -11.83 8.53
CA ALA A 65 10.81 -11.10 7.27
C ALA A 65 10.28 -9.69 7.50
N VAL A 66 9.20 -9.56 8.26
CA VAL A 66 8.48 -8.29 8.45
C VAL A 66 9.11 -7.38 9.51
N ARG A 67 9.91 -7.92 10.44
CA ARG A 67 10.48 -7.16 11.55
C ARG A 67 11.35 -5.99 11.09
N GLY A 68 10.88 -4.77 11.30
CA GLY A 68 11.58 -3.55 10.87
C GLY A 68 11.67 -3.37 9.35
N ALA A 69 10.83 -4.05 8.57
CA ALA A 69 10.61 -3.73 7.15
C ALA A 69 9.73 -2.47 7.04
N ASP A 70 9.83 -1.74 5.94
CA ASP A 70 8.97 -0.58 5.68
C ASP A 70 7.69 -0.99 4.93
N VAL A 71 7.82 -1.99 4.06
CA VAL A 71 6.74 -2.53 3.21
C VAL A 71 6.68 -4.05 3.33
N ILE A 72 5.48 -4.58 3.53
CA ILE A 72 5.17 -6.00 3.51
C ILE A 72 4.36 -6.27 2.24
N VAL A 73 4.83 -7.17 1.39
CA VAL A 73 4.16 -7.60 0.17
C VAL A 73 3.66 -9.02 0.36
N THR A 74 2.40 -9.29 0.06
CA THR A 74 1.86 -10.65 0.04
C THR A 74 1.55 -11.07 -1.39
N MET A 75 2.04 -12.25 -1.78
CA MET A 75 1.83 -12.86 -3.10
C MET A 75 1.68 -14.37 -2.94
N LEU A 76 0.47 -14.79 -2.58
CA LEU A 76 0.12 -16.14 -2.15
C LEU A 76 -1.08 -16.68 -2.95
N ASN A 77 -1.38 -17.96 -2.77
CA ASN A 77 -2.36 -18.66 -3.62
C ASN A 77 -3.81 -18.18 -3.45
N ASP A 78 -4.20 -17.81 -2.23
CA ASP A 78 -5.57 -17.50 -1.86
C ASP A 78 -5.63 -16.65 -0.58
N GLY A 79 -6.83 -16.16 -0.24
CA GLY A 79 -7.03 -15.29 0.93
C GLY A 79 -6.71 -15.97 2.26
N LEU A 80 -6.94 -17.28 2.39
CA LEU A 80 -6.61 -18.04 3.60
C LEU A 80 -5.10 -18.13 3.81
N SER A 81 -4.35 -18.33 2.73
CA SER A 81 -2.89 -18.34 2.74
C SER A 81 -2.33 -16.98 3.14
N VAL A 82 -2.92 -15.88 2.64
CA VAL A 82 -2.55 -14.52 3.06
C VAL A 82 -2.86 -14.31 4.54
N ALA A 83 -4.05 -14.66 5.00
CA ALA A 83 -4.43 -14.51 6.40
C ALA A 83 -3.50 -15.30 7.33
N ALA A 84 -3.16 -16.54 6.97
CA ALA A 84 -2.21 -17.37 7.73
C ALA A 84 -0.81 -16.75 7.77
N ALA A 85 -0.32 -16.19 6.66
CA ALA A 85 0.97 -15.52 6.62
C ALA A 85 0.99 -14.25 7.49
N LEU A 86 -0.07 -13.45 7.47
CA LEU A 86 -0.19 -12.27 8.34
C LEU A 86 -0.26 -12.64 9.82
N THR A 87 -1.00 -13.70 10.18
CA THR A 87 -1.01 -14.23 11.54
C THR A 87 0.38 -14.68 11.98
N ALA A 88 1.11 -15.41 11.14
CA ALA A 88 2.47 -15.85 11.44
C ALA A 88 3.48 -14.70 11.53
N ALA A 89 3.20 -13.56 10.87
CA ALA A 89 4.04 -12.38 10.88
C ALA A 89 3.73 -11.42 12.04
N ALA A 90 2.60 -11.58 12.73
CA ALA A 90 2.00 -10.56 13.60
C ALA A 90 2.95 -9.99 14.65
N SER A 91 3.74 -10.84 15.32
CA SER A 91 4.69 -10.42 16.36
C SER A 91 5.86 -9.57 15.85
N GLY A 92 6.13 -9.59 14.54
CA GLY A 92 7.17 -8.79 13.90
C GLY A 92 6.63 -7.51 13.27
N VAL A 93 5.30 -7.37 13.22
CA VAL A 93 4.64 -6.19 12.68
C VAL A 93 4.72 -5.04 13.69
N HIS A 94 4.93 -3.83 13.19
CA HIS A 94 4.78 -2.60 13.96
C HIS A 94 3.88 -1.62 13.21
N GLY A 95 3.27 -0.70 13.97
CA GLY A 95 2.37 0.29 13.41
C GLY A 95 3.04 1.18 12.37
N GLY A 96 2.32 1.47 11.28
CA GLY A 96 2.79 2.36 10.20
C GLY A 96 3.52 1.65 9.06
N GLN A 97 3.76 0.35 9.14
CA GLN A 97 4.21 -0.44 7.99
C GLN A 97 3.14 -0.48 6.90
N ILE A 98 3.56 -0.50 5.65
CA ILE A 98 2.66 -0.60 4.50
C ILE A 98 2.45 -2.07 4.16
N LEU A 99 1.20 -2.52 4.09
CA LEU A 99 0.85 -3.83 3.54
C LEU A 99 0.40 -3.68 2.09
N LEU A 100 1.18 -4.21 1.14
CA LEU A 100 0.82 -4.38 -0.25
C LEU A 100 0.27 -5.79 -0.49
N GLN A 101 -1.06 -5.93 -0.46
CA GLN A 101 -1.75 -7.18 -0.76
C GLN A 101 -1.86 -7.34 -2.29
N SER A 102 -1.01 -8.19 -2.89
CA SER A 102 -0.94 -8.40 -4.35
C SER A 102 -1.45 -9.76 -4.83
N SER A 103 -1.92 -10.61 -3.92
CA SER A 103 -2.57 -11.88 -4.21
C SER A 103 -3.98 -11.63 -4.76
N THR A 104 -4.35 -12.36 -5.80
CA THR A 104 -5.72 -12.33 -6.33
C THR A 104 -6.64 -13.06 -5.37
N VAL A 105 -7.41 -12.30 -4.60
CA VAL A 105 -8.37 -12.82 -3.63
C VAL A 105 -9.75 -12.23 -3.93
N GLY A 106 -10.82 -12.97 -3.60
CA GLY A 106 -12.19 -12.50 -3.79
C GLY A 106 -12.52 -11.26 -2.95
N PRO A 107 -13.65 -10.57 -3.22
CA PRO A 107 -14.05 -9.36 -2.51
C PRO A 107 -14.22 -9.59 -0.99
N ASP A 108 -14.85 -10.69 -0.59
CA ASP A 108 -15.06 -11.02 0.83
C ASP A 108 -13.72 -11.21 1.56
N ALA A 109 -12.82 -12.00 0.96
CA ALA A 109 -11.47 -12.19 1.49
C ALA A 109 -10.67 -10.86 1.52
N THR A 110 -10.88 -9.96 0.56
CA THR A 110 -10.25 -8.63 0.57
C THR A 110 -10.71 -7.82 1.77
N ALA A 111 -12.02 -7.80 2.05
CA ALA A 111 -12.58 -7.08 3.19
C ALA A 111 -12.05 -7.64 4.53
N ASP A 112 -12.01 -8.97 4.68
CA ASP A 112 -11.47 -9.62 5.87
C ASP A 112 -9.98 -9.31 6.08
N LEU A 113 -9.19 -9.33 5.00
CA LEU A 113 -7.77 -8.98 5.05
C LEU A 113 -7.55 -7.49 5.35
N ALA A 114 -8.44 -6.62 4.89
CA ALA A 114 -8.43 -5.18 5.23
C ALA A 114 -8.64 -4.96 6.72
N GLN A 115 -9.62 -5.66 7.33
CA GLN A 115 -9.84 -5.56 8.76
C GLN A 115 -8.64 -6.07 9.56
N ARG A 116 -8.09 -7.24 9.19
CA ARG A 116 -6.90 -7.80 9.84
C ARG A 116 -5.69 -6.87 9.77
N ALA A 117 -5.48 -6.22 8.63
CA ALA A 117 -4.38 -5.27 8.48
C ALA A 117 -4.57 -4.05 9.40
N ALA A 118 -5.81 -3.54 9.51
CA ALA A 118 -6.13 -2.46 10.43
C ALA A 118 -5.92 -2.86 11.89
N ASP A 119 -6.30 -4.07 12.28
CA ASP A 119 -6.11 -4.61 13.64
C ASP A 119 -4.61 -4.74 13.99
N LEU A 120 -3.76 -4.98 12.99
CA LEU A 120 -2.30 -5.00 13.12
C LEU A 120 -1.64 -3.61 13.02
N GLY A 121 -2.42 -2.53 12.83
CA GLY A 121 -1.90 -1.17 12.66
C GLY A 121 -1.16 -0.92 11.34
N LEU A 122 -1.39 -1.78 10.35
CA LEU A 122 -0.81 -1.67 9.00
C LEU A 122 -1.60 -0.67 8.15
N VAL A 123 -0.89 0.06 7.30
CA VAL A 123 -1.50 0.86 6.24
C VAL A 123 -1.69 -0.04 5.02
N GLY A 124 -2.93 -0.49 4.78
CA GLY A 124 -3.26 -1.39 3.69
C GLY A 124 -3.24 -0.72 2.31
N LEU A 125 -2.71 -1.43 1.31
CA LEU A 125 -2.82 -1.16 -0.12
C LEU A 125 -3.17 -2.48 -0.82
N TYR A 126 -4.38 -2.57 -1.36
CA TYR A 126 -4.88 -3.79 -1.97
C TYR A 126 -4.75 -3.68 -3.49
N ALA A 127 -3.70 -4.29 -4.04
CA ALA A 127 -3.49 -4.45 -5.46
C ALA A 127 -4.22 -5.71 -5.94
N ALA A 128 -5.54 -5.75 -5.79
CA ALA A 128 -6.32 -6.82 -6.39
C ALA A 128 -6.48 -6.53 -7.89
N HIS A 129 -6.11 -7.49 -8.75
CA HIS A 129 -6.42 -7.44 -10.18
C HIS A 129 -7.92 -7.74 -10.37
N LEU A 130 -8.78 -6.86 -9.85
CA LEU A 130 -10.23 -6.92 -10.04
C LEU A 130 -10.56 -6.14 -11.32
N ALA A 131 -10.81 -6.86 -12.42
CA ALA A 131 -11.58 -6.37 -13.57
C ALA A 131 -11.31 -4.90 -13.99
N GLY A 132 -10.04 -4.49 -14.08
CA GLY A 132 -9.66 -3.17 -14.59
C GLY A 132 -9.81 -1.97 -13.62
N GLN A 133 -9.97 -2.17 -12.30
CA GLN A 133 -9.99 -1.07 -11.33
C GLN A 133 -8.98 -1.27 -10.19
N ASN A 134 -8.07 -0.31 -10.02
CA ASN A 134 -7.17 -0.21 -8.86
C ASN A 134 -7.93 0.48 -7.71
N VAL A 135 -8.39 -0.24 -6.70
CA VAL A 135 -9.04 0.36 -5.52
C VAL A 135 -8.06 0.30 -4.34
N ALA A 136 -7.56 1.47 -3.92
CA ALA A 136 -6.72 1.58 -2.73
C ALA A 136 -7.60 1.88 -1.49
N TYR A 137 -7.62 0.96 -0.53
CA TYR A 137 -8.20 1.23 0.80
C TYR A 137 -7.09 1.66 1.75
N GLY A 138 -6.85 2.97 1.85
CA GLY A 138 -5.93 3.54 2.83
C GLY A 138 -6.66 3.90 4.13
N GLY A 139 -6.29 3.28 5.24
CA GLY A 139 -6.79 3.63 6.56
C GLY A 139 -5.69 3.48 7.61
N TYR A 140 -5.55 4.49 8.47
CA TYR A 140 -4.93 4.35 9.78
C TYR A 140 -6.02 3.91 10.76
N ALA A 141 -5.68 3.12 11.78
CA ALA A 141 -6.60 2.65 12.80
C ALA A 141 -7.60 3.76 13.22
N GLY A 142 -8.90 3.54 12.96
CA GLY A 142 -9.99 4.45 13.32
C GLY A 142 -10.64 5.26 12.18
N GLU A 143 -10.05 5.36 10.98
CA GLU A 143 -10.71 6.02 9.84
C GLU A 143 -10.77 5.12 8.60
N ARG A 144 -11.97 4.65 8.26
CA ARG A 144 -12.27 4.05 6.95
C ARG A 144 -12.43 5.19 5.93
N ARG A 145 -11.40 5.48 5.14
CA ARG A 145 -11.54 6.32 3.94
C ARG A 145 -11.26 5.49 2.70
N ALA A 146 -12.28 5.32 1.86
CA ALA A 146 -12.08 4.83 0.51
C ALA A 146 -11.29 5.90 -0.27
N PHE A 147 -10.09 5.56 -0.76
CA PHE A 147 -9.45 6.37 -1.79
C PHE A 147 -9.95 5.85 -3.14
N GLY A 148 -10.79 6.66 -3.80
CA GLY A 148 -11.32 6.35 -5.12
C GLY A 148 -10.20 6.01 -6.11
N GLY A 149 -10.43 4.94 -6.87
CA GLY A 149 -9.43 4.36 -7.75
C GLY A 149 -8.83 5.34 -8.74
N VAL A 150 -7.52 5.23 -8.94
CA VAL A 150 -6.79 5.99 -9.96
C VAL A 150 -7.15 5.41 -11.32
N GLY A 151 -8.24 5.90 -11.90
CA GLY A 151 -8.54 5.81 -13.32
C GLY A 151 -8.15 7.12 -14.00
N GLY A 152 -7.27 7.03 -15.00
CA GLY A 152 -7.16 8.05 -16.03
C GLY A 152 -5.92 8.95 -15.95
N VAL A 153 -5.12 8.84 -17.01
CA VAL A 153 -4.06 9.78 -17.42
C VAL A 153 -4.60 11.21 -17.50
N GLY A 154 -3.94 12.15 -16.80
CA GLY A 154 -3.76 13.55 -17.19
C GLY A 154 -4.97 14.51 -17.25
N ALA A 155 -5.06 15.41 -16.25
CA ALA A 155 -5.32 16.84 -16.48
C ALA A 155 -4.99 17.67 -15.19
N PRO A 156 -4.45 18.90 -15.30
CA PRO A 156 -4.03 19.68 -14.15
C PRO A 156 -5.21 20.29 -13.38
N VAL A 157 -5.19 20.10 -12.06
CA VAL A 157 -6.12 20.73 -11.11
C VAL A 157 -5.84 22.24 -11.03
N ARG A 158 -6.78 23.08 -11.52
CA ARG A 158 -6.73 24.53 -11.27
C ARG A 158 -7.21 24.85 -9.85
N PRO A 159 -6.60 25.80 -9.13
CA PRO A 159 -7.00 26.15 -7.76
C PRO A 159 -8.36 26.87 -7.71
N ARG A 160 -9.12 26.53 -6.67
CA ARG A 160 -10.45 27.06 -6.34
C ARG A 160 -10.42 28.58 -6.14
N ARG A 161 -11.28 29.33 -6.84
CA ARG A 161 -11.54 30.75 -6.53
C ARG A 161 -12.33 30.86 -5.22
N GLY A 162 -11.70 31.46 -4.21
CA GLY A 162 -12.35 31.97 -3.01
C GLY A 162 -13.19 33.22 -3.30
N ARG A 163 -14.23 33.40 -2.47
CA ARG A 163 -15.31 34.38 -2.54
C ARG A 163 -14.86 35.83 -2.75
N ALA A 164 -15.62 36.57 -3.56
CA ALA A 164 -15.76 38.02 -3.42
C ALA A 164 -17.14 38.34 -2.83
N ARG A 165 -17.14 39.23 -1.84
CA ARG A 165 -18.29 39.80 -1.12
C ARG A 165 -18.59 41.19 -1.73
N GLN A 166 -19.81 41.70 -1.44
CA GLN A 166 -20.35 43.06 -1.70
C GLN A 166 -20.97 43.28 -3.09
N ALA A 167 -22.03 44.06 -3.29
CA ALA A 167 -22.77 45.02 -2.45
C ALA A 167 -24.23 45.19 -2.91
N ARG A 168 -25.00 45.90 -2.09
CA ARG A 168 -26.39 46.36 -2.23
C ARG A 168 -26.62 47.35 -3.40
N GLY A 169 -27.88 47.45 -3.83
CA GLY A 169 -28.52 48.57 -4.56
C GLY A 169 -29.64 48.02 -5.47
N ALA A 170 -30.94 48.08 -5.16
CA ALA A 170 -31.87 49.21 -5.00
C ALA A 170 -32.23 49.92 -6.33
N GLY A 171 -33.54 49.88 -6.68
CA GLY A 171 -34.22 50.66 -7.73
C GLY A 171 -34.30 49.95 -9.10
N GLY A 172 -35.41 49.87 -9.82
CA GLY A 172 -36.75 50.44 -9.68
C GLY A 172 -37.61 49.93 -10.86
N GLU A 173 -38.93 50.01 -10.70
CA GLU A 173 -39.96 49.54 -11.63
C GLU A 173 -39.97 50.25 -12.99
N GLY A 174 -40.55 49.57 -13.99
CA GLY A 174 -40.96 50.19 -15.25
C GLY A 174 -41.33 49.16 -16.32
N VAL A 175 -42.53 48.58 -16.25
CA VAL A 175 -43.18 48.01 -17.45
C VAL A 175 -44.62 48.51 -17.49
N LEU A 176 -44.89 49.24 -18.57
CA LEU A 176 -46.19 49.69 -19.03
C LEU A 176 -47.02 48.46 -19.47
N GLY A 177 -48.29 48.45 -19.05
CA GLY A 177 -49.33 47.52 -19.47
C GLY A 177 -50.65 47.93 -18.83
#